data_AF-A0A834RF03-F1
#
_entry.id   AF-A0A834RF03-F1
#
_cell.length_a   1.000
_cell.length_b   1.000
_cell.length_c   1.000
_cell.angle_alpha   90.00
_cell.angle_beta   90.00
_cell.angle_gamma   90.00
#
_symmetry.space_group_name_H-M   'P 1'
#
loop_
_entity.id
_entity.type
_entity.pdbx_description
1 polymer ?
#
loop_
_entity_poly.entity_id
_entity_poly.type
_entity_poly.pdbx_seq_one_letter_code
_entity_poly.pdbx_strand_id
1 'polypeptide(L)'
;MLILFSIVLFVIDSSDLIDSINLYYRHDQLRNENDPNFWFHLARKRLLERQRSIPLPNRAVKNVILFIGDGMGVSTITAARILKGQLNGRIGEETMLDFDKFPHTALIKTYNVDQQIPDSAATATAFLSGVKNNFNTIGVSAKVKRNDNNCHSVQVNSLESIMNWAIKAGKVAGVVTTTRVTHATPAAAYAHTQNRKWESFINESMIDGRFNNHCKDIARQLIEDFPGNSLSVVLGGGRKGFLPNDIQDQKEVDANNQGKLGERIDGRNLIEEWLENQRLSGLQEHEYAFINSTKGLRRIRMDRIRKLFGLFNYSHMEYDSFRDQSPDGEPSLSEMTETAIRILSKHPNGFLLLVEGGLIDRAHHIGYASISLLETLEFDRSVRKARRMVSKDDSLLIVSADHSQPLIISGYSNRGNRINGLSTKSDQKNRPFSTLMYGTGPGHLDDQQRSELTNDTLRKSLYDLKHQYYSGISTSKSLHTGEDVALYAIGPMAHLFGGTVEQSYIAHVISFASCIGPYHNESHCNDNQTIRGSDSTKYPIPKNPFKFNQVKFFVILISSMIILFILAILILSRMKIQ
;
A
#
# COMPACT_ATOMS: atom_id res chain seq x y z
N MET A 1 6.55 -0.93 -61.77
CA MET A 1 7.03 -1.94 -60.80
C MET A 1 7.12 -1.30 -59.40
N LEU A 2 5.98 -0.82 -58.89
CA LEU A 2 5.90 0.03 -57.69
C LEU A 2 4.68 -0.33 -56.82
N ILE A 3 4.17 -1.56 -56.97
CA ILE A 3 3.03 -2.11 -56.21
C ILE A 3 3.36 -3.55 -55.75
N LEU A 4 4.60 -3.79 -55.31
CA LEU A 4 5.02 -5.10 -54.78
C LEU A 4 5.86 -5.00 -53.51
N PHE A 5 6.09 -3.78 -52.99
CA PHE A 5 6.86 -3.55 -51.76
C PHE A 5 6.02 -3.25 -50.52
N SER A 6 4.68 -3.28 -50.62
CA SER A 6 3.78 -3.06 -49.49
C SER A 6 3.15 -4.35 -48.91
N ILE A 7 3.61 -5.55 -49.31
CA ILE A 7 2.99 -6.82 -48.89
C ILE A 7 3.95 -7.77 -48.14
N VAL A 8 5.23 -7.42 -47.95
CA VAL A 8 6.20 -8.29 -47.22
C VAL A 8 6.56 -7.75 -45.81
N LEU A 9 5.92 -6.66 -45.35
CA LEU A 9 6.13 -6.09 -44.01
C LEU A 9 4.90 -6.22 -43.08
N PHE A 10 4.10 -7.26 -43.29
CA PHE A 10 3.10 -7.70 -42.31
C PHE A 10 3.10 -9.23 -42.26
N VAL A 11 3.96 -9.81 -41.41
CA VAL A 11 3.64 -10.86 -40.39
C VAL A 11 4.91 -11.03 -39.55
N ILE A 12 5.22 -10.05 -38.71
CA ILE A 12 5.78 -10.35 -37.39
C ILE A 12 4.87 -9.56 -36.49
N ASP A 13 4.03 -10.27 -35.74
CA ASP A 13 3.16 -9.63 -34.78
C ASP A 13 4.06 -8.80 -33.85
N SER A 14 3.65 -7.58 -33.51
CA SER A 14 4.43 -6.75 -32.58
C SER A 14 4.66 -7.46 -31.24
N SER A 15 3.80 -8.42 -30.90
CA SER A 15 3.97 -9.40 -29.83
C SER A 15 5.17 -10.31 -30.05
N ASP A 16 5.36 -10.92 -31.23
CA ASP A 16 6.44 -11.85 -31.55
C ASP A 16 7.83 -11.18 -31.47
N LEU A 17 7.95 -9.92 -31.90
CA LEU A 17 9.22 -9.18 -31.80
C LEU A 17 9.55 -8.81 -30.34
N ILE A 18 8.54 -8.40 -29.57
CA ILE A 18 8.69 -8.14 -28.12
C ILE A 18 9.03 -9.43 -27.38
N ASP A 19 8.38 -10.54 -27.72
CA ASP A 19 8.63 -11.85 -27.14
C ASP A 19 10.04 -12.35 -27.48
N SER A 20 10.53 -12.12 -28.70
CA SER A 20 11.90 -12.46 -29.12
C SER A 20 12.96 -11.67 -28.34
N ILE A 21 12.73 -10.36 -28.14
CA ILE A 21 13.63 -9.50 -27.35
C ILE A 21 13.60 -9.92 -25.87
N ASN A 22 12.43 -10.18 -25.31
CA ASN A 22 12.27 -10.68 -23.95
C ASN A 22 12.96 -12.05 -23.77
N LEU A 23 12.86 -12.93 -24.76
CA LEU A 23 13.53 -14.25 -24.77
C LEU A 23 15.05 -14.10 -24.74
N TYR A 24 15.61 -13.15 -25.51
CA TYR A 24 17.03 -12.86 -25.52
C TYR A 24 17.54 -12.35 -24.16
N TYR A 25 16.83 -11.40 -23.54
CA TYR A 25 17.17 -10.90 -22.21
C TYR A 25 17.05 -11.97 -21.13
N ARG A 26 16.02 -12.84 -21.20
CA ARG A 26 15.91 -14.01 -20.29
C ARG A 26 17.11 -14.94 -20.44
N HIS A 27 17.52 -15.25 -21.67
CA HIS A 27 18.66 -16.14 -21.91
C HIS A 27 20.01 -15.55 -21.53
N ASP A 28 20.23 -14.24 -21.70
CA ASP A 28 21.48 -13.59 -21.28
C ASP A 28 21.63 -13.54 -19.75
N GLN A 29 20.53 -13.25 -19.05
CA GLN A 29 20.51 -13.22 -17.59
C GLN A 29 20.72 -14.61 -16.97
N LEU A 30 20.05 -15.64 -17.48
CA LEU A 30 20.26 -17.03 -17.05
C LEU A 30 21.68 -17.53 -17.32
N ARG A 31 22.33 -17.07 -18.39
CA ARG A 31 23.72 -17.44 -18.71
C ARG A 31 24.71 -16.90 -17.69
N ASN A 32 24.48 -15.69 -17.16
CA ASN A 32 25.35 -15.10 -16.13
C ASN A 32 25.17 -15.76 -14.75
N GLU A 33 23.95 -16.20 -14.39
CA GLU A 33 23.66 -16.87 -13.10
C GLU A 33 24.29 -18.27 -12.97
N ASN A 34 24.67 -18.91 -14.09
CA ASN A 34 25.36 -20.21 -14.07
C ASN A 34 26.83 -20.10 -13.63
N ASP A 35 27.43 -18.90 -13.67
CA ASP A 35 28.78 -18.65 -13.15
C ASP A 35 28.70 -18.36 -11.63
N PRO A 36 29.39 -19.13 -10.77
CA PRO A 36 29.47 -18.85 -9.33
C PRO A 36 29.91 -17.40 -9.00
N ASN A 37 30.74 -16.77 -9.84
CA ASN A 37 31.18 -15.40 -9.65
C ASN A 37 30.04 -14.38 -9.68
N PHE A 38 28.97 -14.64 -10.43
CA PHE A 38 27.77 -13.80 -10.39
C PHE A 38 27.21 -13.70 -8.97
N TRP A 39 27.06 -14.84 -8.29
CA TRP A 39 26.54 -14.91 -6.92
C TRP A 39 27.50 -14.30 -5.92
N PHE A 40 28.81 -14.54 -6.05
CA PHE A 40 29.82 -13.89 -5.21
C PHE A 40 29.81 -12.37 -5.35
N HIS A 41 29.70 -11.85 -6.58
CA HIS A 41 29.62 -10.40 -6.82
C HIS A 41 28.34 -9.80 -6.26
N LEU A 42 27.18 -10.46 -6.45
CA LEU A 42 25.91 -10.01 -5.91
C LEU A 42 25.95 -9.95 -4.38
N ALA A 43 26.46 -11.01 -3.73
CA ALA A 43 26.63 -11.07 -2.29
C ALA A 43 27.60 -9.99 -1.77
N ARG A 44 28.78 -9.85 -2.39
CA ARG A 44 29.77 -8.82 -2.02
C ARG A 44 29.20 -7.42 -2.13
N LYS A 45 28.47 -7.12 -3.20
CA LYS A 45 27.80 -5.83 -3.37
C LYS A 45 26.83 -5.57 -2.22
N ARG A 46 25.98 -6.54 -1.89
CA ARG A 46 25.00 -6.41 -0.79
C ARG A 46 25.70 -6.23 0.56
N LEU A 47 26.74 -7.00 0.84
CA LEU A 47 27.54 -6.87 2.07
C LEU A 47 28.14 -5.47 2.21
N LEU A 48 28.74 -4.93 1.13
CA LEU A 48 29.32 -3.58 1.15
C LEU A 48 28.25 -2.49 1.32
N GLU A 49 27.07 -2.64 0.72
CA GLU A 49 25.94 -1.73 0.94
C GLU A 49 25.50 -1.74 2.41
N ARG A 50 25.42 -2.92 3.03
CA ARG A 50 25.05 -3.10 4.44
C ARG A 50 26.12 -2.60 5.41
N GLN A 51 27.39 -2.85 5.12
CA GLN A 51 28.49 -2.37 5.95
C GLN A 51 28.58 -0.83 5.93
N ARG A 52 28.23 -0.20 4.80
CA ARG A 52 28.22 1.26 4.66
C ARG A 52 26.98 1.93 5.24
N SER A 53 25.90 1.20 5.50
CA SER A 53 24.73 1.76 6.17
C SER A 53 25.04 1.97 7.65
N ILE A 54 25.66 3.10 7.97
CA ILE A 54 25.83 3.58 9.34
C ILE A 54 24.43 3.92 9.87
N PRO A 55 24.04 3.46 11.08
CA PRO A 55 22.82 3.94 11.72
C PRO A 55 22.79 5.46 11.70
N LEU A 56 21.70 6.05 11.20
CA LEU A 56 21.52 7.50 11.29
C LEU A 56 21.61 7.90 12.78
N PRO A 57 22.11 9.11 13.09
CA PRO A 57 22.21 9.60 14.46
C PRO A 57 20.89 9.39 15.21
N ASN A 58 20.96 9.05 16.50
CA ASN A 58 19.80 8.93 17.37
C ASN A 58 19.18 10.30 17.59
N ARG A 59 18.35 10.74 16.65
CA ARG A 59 17.59 11.99 16.71
C ARG A 59 16.12 11.72 16.53
N ALA A 60 15.31 12.61 17.10
CA ALA A 60 13.87 12.59 16.93
C ALA A 60 13.47 12.64 15.44
N VAL A 61 12.58 11.74 15.06
CA VAL A 61 11.96 11.67 13.73
C VAL A 61 10.93 12.78 13.60
N LYS A 62 11.05 13.53 12.50
CA LYS A 62 10.12 14.62 12.19
C LYS A 62 8.87 14.09 11.52
N ASN A 63 9.02 13.23 10.51
CA ASN A 63 7.93 12.73 9.68
C ASN A 63 7.85 11.21 9.76
N VAL A 64 6.65 10.65 9.88
CA VAL A 64 6.41 9.21 9.84
C VAL A 64 5.40 8.89 8.75
N ILE A 65 5.72 7.90 7.93
CA ILE A 65 4.76 7.30 6.99
C ILE A 65 4.67 5.81 7.26
N LEU A 66 3.49 5.37 7.70
CA LEU A 66 3.15 3.98 7.91
C LEU A 66 2.32 3.49 6.73
N PHE A 67 2.87 2.54 5.98
CA PHE A 67 2.23 1.86 4.87
C PHE A 67 1.73 0.49 5.33
N ILE A 68 0.44 0.22 5.15
CA ILE A 68 -0.19 -1.07 5.46
C ILE A 68 -0.79 -1.66 4.18
N GLY A 69 -0.28 -2.79 3.73
CA GLY A 69 -0.98 -3.62 2.74
C GLY A 69 -1.92 -4.56 3.48
N ASP A 70 -3.22 -4.28 3.47
CA ASP A 70 -4.22 -5.13 4.17
C ASP A 70 -4.18 -6.54 3.55
N GLY A 71 -3.97 -7.57 4.38
CA GLY A 71 -3.83 -8.96 3.92
C GLY A 71 -2.54 -9.25 3.12
N MET A 72 -1.55 -8.37 3.12
CA MET A 72 -0.31 -8.49 2.33
C MET A 72 0.74 -9.40 3.00
N GLY A 73 0.44 -10.70 3.04
CA GLY A 73 1.33 -11.74 3.55
C GLY A 73 2.66 -11.90 2.81
N VAL A 74 3.57 -12.71 3.36
CA VAL A 74 4.88 -13.00 2.74
C VAL A 74 4.73 -13.68 1.37
N SER A 75 3.72 -14.53 1.20
CA SER A 75 3.38 -15.15 -0.09
C SER A 75 2.91 -14.11 -1.11
N THR A 76 2.04 -13.19 -0.71
CA THR A 76 1.58 -12.06 -1.55
C THR A 76 2.75 -11.18 -1.99
N ILE A 77 3.64 -10.81 -1.07
CA ILE A 77 4.87 -10.04 -1.37
C ILE A 77 5.73 -10.78 -2.40
N THR A 78 5.96 -12.08 -2.19
CA THR A 78 6.79 -12.90 -3.08
C THR A 78 6.18 -13.02 -4.46
N ALA A 79 4.87 -13.31 -4.55
CA ALA A 79 4.18 -13.41 -5.82
C ALA A 79 4.13 -12.06 -6.57
N ALA A 80 3.93 -10.95 -5.86
CA ALA A 80 3.95 -9.61 -6.45
C ALA A 80 5.35 -9.23 -6.96
N ARG A 81 6.42 -9.60 -6.26
CA ARG A 81 7.81 -9.43 -6.71
C ARG A 81 8.05 -10.13 -8.05
N ILE A 82 7.63 -11.39 -8.15
CA ILE A 82 7.75 -12.18 -9.39
C ILE A 82 6.95 -11.53 -10.51
N LEU A 83 5.69 -11.16 -10.24
CA LEU A 83 4.83 -10.48 -11.21
C LEU A 83 5.46 -9.17 -11.70
N LYS A 84 6.01 -8.36 -10.80
CA LYS A 84 6.70 -7.10 -11.14
C LYS A 84 7.82 -7.33 -12.14
N GLY A 85 8.63 -8.37 -11.95
CA GLY A 85 9.70 -8.68 -12.89
C GLY A 85 9.17 -9.15 -14.25
N GLN A 86 8.16 -10.00 -14.23
CA GLN A 86 7.51 -10.54 -15.44
C GLN A 86 6.87 -9.44 -16.30
N LEU A 87 6.18 -8.50 -15.67
CA LEU A 87 5.60 -7.34 -16.36
C LEU A 87 6.66 -6.38 -16.93
N ASN A 88 7.91 -6.46 -16.44
CA ASN A 88 9.05 -5.68 -16.95
C ASN A 88 9.92 -6.49 -17.93
N GLY A 89 9.40 -7.58 -18.51
CA GLY A 89 10.10 -8.42 -19.49
C GLY A 89 11.20 -9.32 -18.90
N ARG A 90 11.33 -9.38 -17.57
CA ARG A 90 12.30 -10.23 -16.87
C ARG A 90 11.69 -11.58 -16.51
N ILE A 91 12.50 -12.43 -15.91
CA ILE A 91 12.11 -13.78 -15.47
C ILE A 91 11.16 -13.67 -14.27
N GLY A 92 11.51 -12.84 -13.28
CA GLY A 92 10.60 -12.44 -12.22
C GLY A 92 11.23 -12.54 -10.84
N GLU A 93 11.73 -13.72 -10.50
CA GLU A 93 12.09 -14.11 -9.12
C GLU A 93 13.20 -13.26 -8.50
N GLU A 94 14.09 -12.71 -9.33
CA GLU A 94 15.20 -11.84 -8.91
C GLU A 94 14.80 -10.38 -8.71
N THR A 95 13.58 -10.01 -9.12
CA THR A 95 13.11 -8.62 -9.01
C THR A 95 12.97 -8.23 -7.54
N MET A 96 12.96 -6.95 -7.22
CA MET A 96 12.67 -6.45 -5.89
C MET A 96 11.55 -5.43 -5.95
N LEU A 97 10.64 -5.49 -4.98
CA LEU A 97 9.77 -4.38 -4.64
C LEU A 97 10.63 -3.21 -4.11
N ASP A 98 10.10 -2.00 -4.14
CA ASP A 98 10.81 -0.83 -3.66
C ASP A 98 11.05 -0.87 -2.14
N PHE A 99 10.14 -1.49 -1.37
CA PHE A 99 10.32 -1.72 0.07
C PHE A 99 11.23 -2.91 0.41
N ASP A 100 11.42 -3.89 -0.47
CA ASP A 100 12.42 -4.97 -0.28
C ASP A 100 13.86 -4.41 -0.10
N LYS A 101 14.09 -3.20 -0.60
CA LYS A 101 15.39 -2.52 -0.56
C LYS A 101 15.65 -1.85 0.79
N PHE A 102 14.65 -1.77 1.67
CA PHE A 102 14.79 -1.13 2.96
C PHE A 102 15.77 -1.93 3.83
N PRO A 103 16.59 -1.24 4.66
CA PRO A 103 17.64 -1.92 5.40
C PRO A 103 17.10 -2.70 6.60
N HIS A 104 16.00 -2.31 7.22
CA HIS A 104 15.56 -2.97 8.45
C HIS A 104 14.31 -3.79 8.21
N THR A 105 14.28 -4.99 8.77
CA THR A 105 13.19 -5.95 8.58
C THR A 105 12.90 -6.70 9.86
N ALA A 106 11.62 -6.94 10.12
CA ALA A 106 11.15 -7.76 11.23
C ALA A 106 9.99 -8.67 10.80
N LEU A 107 9.76 -9.75 11.54
CA LEU A 107 8.53 -10.52 11.49
C LEU A 107 7.58 -10.05 12.58
N ILE A 108 6.30 -9.92 12.24
CA ILE A 108 5.27 -9.32 13.08
C ILE A 108 4.21 -10.36 13.42
N LYS A 109 4.03 -10.65 14.71
CA LYS A 109 3.00 -11.58 15.21
C LYS A 109 1.63 -10.91 15.26
N THR A 110 0.67 -11.43 14.48
CA THR A 110 -0.60 -10.74 14.17
C THR A 110 -1.80 -11.18 15.00
N TYR A 111 -1.71 -12.25 15.79
CA TYR A 111 -2.82 -12.73 16.63
C TYR A 111 -3.47 -11.63 17.48
N ASN A 112 -4.80 -11.70 17.63
CA ASN A 112 -5.59 -10.85 18.52
C ASN A 112 -5.58 -11.42 19.95
N VAL A 113 -6.05 -10.65 20.93
CA VAL A 113 -6.15 -11.15 22.31
C VAL A 113 -7.08 -12.36 22.42
N ASP A 114 -8.11 -12.44 21.56
CA ASP A 114 -9.13 -13.48 21.58
C ASP A 114 -9.14 -14.40 20.34
N GLN A 115 -8.25 -14.18 19.36
CA GLN A 115 -8.18 -15.00 18.14
C GLN A 115 -6.76 -15.21 17.63
N GLN A 116 -6.48 -16.44 17.19
CA GLN A 116 -5.22 -16.80 16.53
C GLN A 116 -5.11 -16.14 15.15
N ILE A 117 -6.20 -16.18 14.38
CA ILE A 117 -6.31 -15.55 13.07
C ILE A 117 -7.05 -14.23 13.29
N PRO A 118 -6.39 -13.07 13.09
CA PRO A 118 -6.98 -11.78 13.42
C PRO A 118 -7.88 -11.24 12.30
N ASP A 119 -8.54 -10.11 12.57
CA ASP A 119 -9.10 -9.21 11.56
C ASP A 119 -8.38 -7.87 11.53
N SER A 120 -8.64 -7.07 10.49
CA SER A 120 -8.08 -5.72 10.31
C SER A 120 -8.40 -4.74 11.46
N ALA A 121 -9.52 -4.90 12.17
CA ALA A 121 -9.90 -3.96 13.24
C ALA A 121 -8.96 -4.04 14.43
N ALA A 122 -8.74 -5.26 14.89
CA ALA A 122 -7.95 -5.48 16.08
C ALA A 122 -6.45 -5.31 15.81
N THR A 123 -5.99 -5.75 14.64
CA THR A 123 -4.61 -5.56 14.19
C THR A 123 -4.29 -4.08 13.98
N ALA A 124 -5.19 -3.31 13.36
CA ALA A 124 -5.02 -1.86 13.25
C ALA A 124 -5.00 -1.15 14.59
N THR A 125 -5.81 -1.60 15.55
CA THR A 125 -5.70 -1.12 16.93
C THR A 125 -4.32 -1.40 17.50
N ALA A 126 -3.75 -2.60 17.27
CA ALA A 126 -2.41 -2.93 17.74
C ALA A 126 -1.35 -1.99 17.15
N PHE A 127 -1.22 -1.88 15.84
CA PHE A 127 -0.14 -1.08 15.23
C PHE A 127 -0.36 0.43 15.26
N LEU A 128 -1.59 0.91 15.56
CA LEU A 128 -1.87 2.34 15.71
C LEU A 128 -1.95 2.80 17.16
N SER A 129 -2.25 1.96 18.15
CA SER A 129 -2.32 2.37 19.57
C SER A 129 -1.26 1.74 20.47
N GLY A 130 -0.56 0.71 19.97
CA GLY A 130 0.42 -0.02 20.76
C GLY A 130 -0.18 -1.04 21.74
N VAL A 131 -1.47 -1.35 21.61
CA VAL A 131 -2.19 -2.29 22.48
C VAL A 131 -3.01 -3.24 21.62
N LYS A 132 -2.84 -4.55 21.81
CA LYS A 132 -3.69 -5.57 21.18
C LYS A 132 -5.08 -5.61 21.82
N ASN A 133 -6.08 -5.93 21.02
CA ASN A 133 -7.48 -6.02 21.46
C ASN A 133 -8.20 -7.22 20.84
N ASN A 134 -9.53 -7.21 20.92
CA ASN A 134 -10.41 -8.31 20.52
C ASN A 134 -10.88 -8.15 19.06
N PHE A 135 -11.13 -9.27 18.41
CA PHE A 135 -11.63 -9.36 17.05
C PHE A 135 -12.88 -8.49 16.80
N ASN A 136 -12.90 -7.76 15.68
CA ASN A 136 -13.91 -6.77 15.28
C ASN A 136 -14.06 -5.52 16.17
N THR A 137 -13.23 -5.30 17.19
CA THR A 137 -13.24 -4.03 17.95
C THR A 137 -12.13 -3.10 17.46
N ILE A 138 -12.38 -1.78 17.52
CA ILE A 138 -11.49 -0.74 17.00
C ILE A 138 -11.16 0.22 18.14
N GLY A 139 -9.88 0.53 18.33
CA GLY A 139 -9.43 1.63 19.19
C GLY A 139 -9.75 1.44 20.67
N VAL A 140 -10.03 0.22 21.12
CA VAL A 140 -10.40 -0.08 22.51
C VAL A 140 -9.56 -1.23 23.05
N SER A 141 -9.34 -1.27 24.36
CA SER A 141 -8.65 -2.41 24.99
C SER A 141 -9.47 -3.71 24.91
N ALA A 142 -8.82 -4.85 25.17
CA ALA A 142 -9.47 -6.16 25.20
C ALA A 142 -10.54 -6.34 26.31
N LYS A 143 -10.75 -5.34 27.16
CA LYS A 143 -11.89 -5.29 28.09
C LYS A 143 -13.22 -5.12 27.37
N VAL A 144 -13.25 -4.41 26.24
CA VAL A 144 -14.45 -4.24 25.42
C VAL A 144 -14.61 -5.47 24.54
N LYS A 145 -15.75 -6.17 24.70
CA LYS A 145 -16.08 -7.32 23.88
C LYS A 145 -16.75 -6.88 22.59
N ARG A 146 -16.63 -7.70 21.55
CA ARG A 146 -17.38 -7.48 20.31
C ARG A 146 -18.86 -7.41 20.64
N ASN A 147 -19.54 -6.38 20.13
CA ASN A 147 -20.97 -6.13 20.40
C ASN A 147 -21.30 -5.94 21.88
N ASP A 148 -20.37 -5.38 22.67
CA ASP A 148 -20.68 -4.88 24.01
C ASP A 148 -21.88 -3.93 23.94
N ASN A 149 -22.92 -4.22 24.74
CA ASN A 149 -24.16 -3.43 24.75
C ASN A 149 -24.04 -2.13 25.56
N ASN A 150 -22.88 -1.90 26.18
CA ASN A 150 -22.59 -0.73 26.98
C ASN A 150 -21.59 0.19 26.26
N CYS A 151 -22.08 1.20 25.56
CA CYS A 151 -21.20 2.20 24.91
C CYS A 151 -20.40 3.06 25.88
N HIS A 152 -20.78 3.14 27.16
CA HIS A 152 -19.93 3.79 28.16
C HIS A 152 -18.65 2.97 28.41
N SER A 153 -18.73 1.63 28.34
CA SER A 153 -17.55 0.74 28.40
C SER A 153 -16.52 1.06 27.32
N VAL A 154 -16.98 1.41 26.11
CA VAL A 154 -16.12 1.83 24.99
C VAL A 154 -15.31 3.06 25.38
N GLN A 155 -15.98 4.11 25.87
CA GLN A 155 -15.33 5.38 26.24
C GLN A 155 -14.27 5.21 27.32
N VAL A 156 -14.57 4.42 28.36
CA VAL A 156 -13.63 4.16 29.48
C VAL A 156 -12.41 3.35 29.04
N ASN A 157 -12.56 2.54 27.99
CA ASN A 157 -11.51 1.64 27.50
C ASN A 157 -10.93 2.06 26.15
N SER A 158 -11.19 3.28 25.71
CA SER A 158 -10.62 3.87 24.50
C SER A 158 -9.11 4.01 24.60
N LEU A 159 -8.42 3.80 23.48
CA LEU A 159 -6.97 3.83 23.36
C LEU A 159 -6.54 4.94 22.41
N GLU A 160 -5.65 5.81 22.85
CA GLU A 160 -5.10 6.84 21.97
C GLU A 160 -4.24 6.23 20.86
N SER A 161 -4.48 6.65 19.61
CA SER A 161 -3.67 6.24 18.47
C SER A 161 -2.41 7.10 18.32
N ILE A 162 -1.46 6.66 17.49
CA ILE A 162 -0.29 7.44 17.07
C ILE A 162 -0.70 8.75 16.38
N MET A 163 -1.90 8.82 15.78
CA MET A 163 -2.43 10.06 15.20
C MET A 163 -2.80 11.05 16.31
N ASN A 164 -3.47 10.57 17.35
CA ASN A 164 -3.81 11.34 18.55
C ASN A 164 -2.52 11.90 19.19
N TRP A 165 -1.52 11.04 19.42
CA TRP A 165 -0.23 11.44 19.98
C TRP A 165 0.50 12.46 19.10
N ALA A 166 0.51 12.27 17.78
CA ALA A 166 1.16 13.18 16.86
C ALA A 166 0.51 14.57 16.89
N ILE A 167 -0.82 14.65 16.84
CA ILE A 167 -1.55 15.92 16.85
C ILE A 167 -1.37 16.64 18.19
N LYS A 168 -1.44 15.92 19.33
CA LYS A 168 -1.17 16.49 20.66
C LYS A 168 0.25 17.04 20.78
N ALA A 169 1.23 16.42 20.12
CA ALA A 169 2.60 16.89 20.04
C ALA A 169 2.81 18.03 19.02
N GLY A 170 1.72 18.59 18.46
CA GLY A 170 1.76 19.70 17.51
C GLY A 170 2.20 19.32 16.11
N LYS A 171 2.18 18.03 15.74
CA LYS A 171 2.32 17.57 14.33
C LYS A 171 0.96 17.57 13.64
N VAL A 172 0.96 17.43 12.31
CA VAL A 172 -0.27 17.16 11.55
C VAL A 172 -0.37 15.69 11.19
N ALA A 173 -1.59 15.18 11.02
CA ALA A 173 -1.82 13.78 10.69
C ALA A 173 -2.72 13.62 9.47
N GLY A 174 -2.60 12.50 8.76
CA GLY A 174 -3.48 12.16 7.66
C GLY A 174 -3.64 10.65 7.43
N VAL A 175 -4.71 10.31 6.74
CA VAL A 175 -5.08 8.94 6.38
C VAL A 175 -5.38 8.89 4.89
N VAL A 176 -4.77 7.93 4.19
CA VAL A 176 -5.00 7.62 2.79
C VAL A 176 -5.29 6.13 2.68
N THR A 177 -6.36 5.77 1.98
CA THR A 177 -6.73 4.36 1.80
C THR A 177 -7.46 4.14 0.47
N THR A 178 -7.38 2.93 -0.09
CA THR A 178 -8.26 2.49 -1.18
C THR A 178 -9.60 1.91 -0.68
N THR A 179 -9.82 1.81 0.63
CA THR A 179 -11.10 1.36 1.20
C THR A 179 -12.04 2.53 1.45
N ARG A 180 -13.18 2.27 2.09
CA ARG A 180 -13.92 3.32 2.78
C ARG A 180 -13.02 3.93 3.86
N VAL A 181 -13.06 5.24 4.05
CA VAL A 181 -12.32 5.89 5.14
C VAL A 181 -12.80 5.46 6.54
N THR A 182 -14.01 4.87 6.60
CA THR A 182 -14.62 4.25 7.78
C THR A 182 -14.33 2.76 7.93
N HIS A 183 -13.57 2.15 6.99
CA HIS A 183 -13.11 0.77 7.11
C HIS A 183 -12.21 0.61 8.35
N ALA A 184 -11.98 -0.62 8.80
CA ALA A 184 -11.39 -0.83 10.12
C ALA A 184 -9.96 -0.30 10.27
N THR A 185 -9.11 -0.49 9.25
CA THR A 185 -7.73 0.01 9.23
C THR A 185 -7.64 1.53 9.36
N PRO A 186 -8.32 2.35 8.52
CA PRO A 186 -8.29 3.80 8.66
C PRO A 186 -9.07 4.26 9.90
N ALA A 187 -10.14 3.57 10.28
CA ALA A 187 -10.94 3.88 11.46
C ALA A 187 -10.12 3.77 12.76
N ALA A 188 -9.23 2.78 12.90
CA ALA A 188 -8.38 2.65 14.08
C ALA A 188 -7.41 3.83 14.29
N ALA A 189 -7.22 4.70 13.29
CA ALA A 189 -6.48 5.94 13.47
C ALA A 189 -7.23 6.98 14.30
N TYR A 190 -8.56 6.90 14.41
CA TYR A 190 -9.37 7.95 15.05
C TYR A 190 -10.60 7.49 15.84
N ALA A 191 -11.11 6.28 15.62
CA ALA A 191 -12.38 5.80 16.16
C ALA A 191 -12.19 4.78 17.28
N HIS A 192 -13.22 4.67 18.11
CA HIS A 192 -13.37 3.71 19.20
C HIS A 192 -14.74 3.05 19.07
N THR A 193 -14.77 1.74 18.84
CA THR A 193 -16.04 0.99 18.72
C THR A 193 -15.89 -0.48 19.07
N GLN A 194 -16.92 -1.04 19.69
CA GLN A 194 -17.08 -2.47 19.93
C GLN A 194 -17.45 -3.27 18.68
N ASN A 195 -17.71 -2.61 17.56
CA ASN A 195 -18.07 -3.28 16.31
C ASN A 195 -17.63 -2.46 15.09
N ARG A 196 -16.63 -2.99 14.36
CA ARG A 196 -16.12 -2.41 13.11
C ARG A 196 -17.18 -2.19 12.02
N LYS A 197 -18.34 -2.86 12.12
CA LYS A 197 -19.43 -2.73 11.13
C LYS A 197 -20.28 -1.48 11.34
N TRP A 198 -20.14 -0.77 12.45
CA TRP A 198 -20.87 0.47 12.72
C TRP A 198 -20.23 1.65 12.01
N GLU A 199 -20.10 1.53 10.69
CA GLU A 199 -19.43 2.52 9.85
C GLU A 199 -20.26 3.81 9.72
N SER A 200 -21.57 3.67 9.48
CA SER A 200 -22.48 4.78 9.15
C SER A 200 -23.70 4.90 10.07
N PHE A 201 -24.00 3.85 10.85
CA PHE A 201 -25.06 3.86 11.86
C PHE A 201 -24.76 2.86 12.98
N ILE A 202 -25.39 3.05 14.12
CA ILE A 202 -25.38 2.12 15.24
C ILE A 202 -26.62 1.24 15.17
N ASN A 203 -26.46 -0.07 15.38
CA ASN A 203 -27.62 -0.93 15.60
C ASN A 203 -28.09 -0.80 17.05
N GLU A 204 -29.02 0.12 17.31
CA GLU A 204 -29.53 0.41 18.66
C GLU A 204 -30.15 -0.81 19.36
N SER A 205 -30.67 -1.79 18.61
CA SER A 205 -31.18 -3.04 19.20
C SER A 205 -30.11 -3.87 19.92
N MET A 206 -28.82 -3.59 19.65
CA MET A 206 -27.69 -4.23 20.30
C MET A 206 -27.19 -3.48 21.53
N ILE A 207 -27.76 -2.31 21.83
CA ILE A 207 -27.35 -1.43 22.92
C ILE A 207 -28.40 -1.45 24.02
N ASP A 208 -27.95 -1.44 25.26
CA ASP A 208 -28.82 -1.14 26.40
C ASP A 208 -29.21 0.33 26.33
N GLY A 209 -30.52 0.62 26.25
CA GLY A 209 -31.07 1.97 26.05
C GLY A 209 -30.54 3.04 27.01
N ARG A 210 -30.04 2.66 28.19
CA ARG A 210 -29.34 3.58 29.12
C ARG A 210 -28.08 4.22 28.53
N PHE A 211 -27.45 3.56 27.56
CA PHE A 211 -26.18 3.97 26.97
C PHE A 211 -26.30 4.43 25.50
N ASN A 212 -27.49 4.46 24.90
CA ASN A 212 -27.68 4.83 23.49
C ASN A 212 -27.00 6.16 23.12
N ASN A 213 -27.13 7.18 23.97
CA ASN A 213 -26.57 8.51 23.72
C ASN A 213 -25.02 8.56 23.77
N HIS A 214 -24.35 7.48 24.19
CA HIS A 214 -22.89 7.39 24.27
C HIS A 214 -22.27 6.74 23.02
N CYS A 215 -23.08 6.16 22.12
CA CYS A 215 -22.60 5.52 20.91
C CYS A 215 -22.52 6.51 19.74
N LYS A 216 -21.45 6.42 18.94
CA LYS A 216 -21.34 7.11 17.65
C LYS A 216 -20.82 6.14 16.61
N ASP A 217 -21.40 6.16 15.41
CA ASP A 217 -20.85 5.44 14.27
C ASP A 217 -19.48 6.03 13.87
N ILE A 218 -18.68 5.22 13.17
CA ILE A 218 -17.31 5.58 12.81
C ILE A 218 -17.27 6.85 11.94
N ALA A 219 -18.24 7.05 11.03
CA ALA A 219 -18.30 8.25 10.21
C ALA A 219 -18.52 9.50 11.07
N ARG A 220 -19.42 9.44 12.06
CA ARG A 220 -19.58 10.53 13.04
C ARG A 220 -18.31 10.79 13.84
N GLN A 221 -17.62 9.75 14.32
CA GLN A 221 -16.37 9.93 15.07
C GLN A 221 -15.28 10.60 14.22
N LEU A 222 -15.24 10.36 12.90
CA LEU A 222 -14.32 11.05 11.99
C LEU A 222 -14.58 12.56 11.93
N ILE A 223 -15.85 12.98 11.93
CA ILE A 223 -16.24 14.38 11.70
C ILE A 223 -16.34 15.16 13.02
N GLU A 224 -16.79 14.51 14.09
CA GLU A 224 -17.13 15.16 15.36
C GLU A 224 -16.00 15.07 16.39
N ASP A 225 -15.29 13.94 16.45
CA ASP A 225 -14.43 13.61 17.60
C ASP A 225 -12.94 13.80 17.29
N PHE A 226 -12.16 14.06 18.34
CA PHE A 226 -10.70 14.05 18.27
C PHE A 226 -10.17 12.60 18.35
N PRO A 227 -9.19 12.19 17.52
CA PRO A 227 -8.42 13.00 16.57
C PRO A 227 -9.02 13.12 15.17
N GLY A 228 -10.14 12.47 14.87
CA GLY A 228 -10.75 12.41 13.53
C GLY A 228 -10.96 13.79 12.89
N ASN A 229 -11.66 14.68 13.61
CA ASN A 229 -11.94 16.05 13.16
C ASN A 229 -10.67 16.90 12.98
N SER A 230 -9.56 16.45 13.56
CA SER A 230 -8.27 17.13 13.59
C SER A 230 -7.31 16.61 12.53
N LEU A 231 -7.62 15.53 11.81
CA LEU A 231 -6.86 15.08 10.65
C LEU A 231 -6.81 16.17 9.56
N SER A 232 -5.63 16.39 9.01
CA SER A 232 -5.39 17.39 7.95
C SER A 232 -5.70 16.85 6.56
N VAL A 233 -5.56 15.55 6.35
CA VAL A 233 -5.84 14.88 5.07
C VAL A 233 -6.55 13.56 5.33
N VAL A 234 -7.70 13.36 4.70
CA VAL A 234 -8.43 12.08 4.71
C VAL A 234 -8.85 11.77 3.28
N LEU A 235 -8.29 10.73 2.68
CA LEU A 235 -8.51 10.36 1.28
C LEU A 235 -8.87 8.88 1.16
N GLY A 236 -9.97 8.57 0.47
CA GLY A 236 -10.36 7.20 0.13
C GLY A 236 -11.75 7.14 -0.49
N GLY A 237 -12.49 6.05 -0.27
CA GLY A 237 -13.89 5.92 -0.65
C GLY A 237 -14.86 6.11 0.53
N GLY A 238 -16.13 5.82 0.30
CA GLY A 238 -17.13 5.59 1.35
C GLY A 238 -18.21 6.65 1.44
N ARG A 239 -18.48 7.43 0.38
CA ARG A 239 -19.49 8.50 0.40
C ARG A 239 -20.84 8.07 0.96
N LYS A 240 -21.27 6.83 0.69
CA LYS A 240 -22.55 6.29 1.16
C LYS A 240 -22.76 6.44 2.67
N GLY A 241 -21.70 6.31 3.47
CA GLY A 241 -21.79 6.40 4.93
C GLY A 241 -21.89 7.82 5.48
N PHE A 242 -21.73 8.83 4.62
CA PHE A 242 -21.77 10.25 4.97
C PHE A 242 -23.00 10.96 4.42
N LEU A 243 -23.80 10.28 3.58
CA LEU A 243 -25.01 10.83 2.97
C LEU A 243 -26.27 10.26 3.65
N PRO A 244 -27.33 11.09 3.84
CA PRO A 244 -28.67 10.63 4.22
C PRO A 244 -29.23 9.59 3.24
N ASN A 245 -30.07 8.69 3.75
CA ASN A 245 -30.72 7.65 2.94
C ASN A 245 -31.84 8.15 2.00
N ASP A 246 -32.13 9.44 2.00
CA ASP A 246 -33.02 10.12 1.07
C ASP A 246 -32.26 11.01 0.05
N ILE A 247 -30.92 11.04 0.12
CA ILE A 247 -30.05 11.78 -0.81
C ILE A 247 -29.33 10.81 -1.75
N GLN A 248 -29.41 11.10 -3.05
CA GLN A 248 -28.72 10.34 -4.09
C GLN A 248 -27.24 10.72 -4.19
N ASP A 249 -26.38 9.71 -4.31
CA ASP A 249 -24.98 9.89 -4.67
C ASP A 249 -24.87 10.48 -6.07
N GLN A 250 -24.00 11.47 -6.22
CA GLN A 250 -23.87 12.23 -7.46
C GLN A 250 -23.13 11.48 -8.57
N LYS A 251 -22.47 10.35 -8.27
CA LYS A 251 -21.63 9.61 -9.23
C LYS A 251 -22.11 8.19 -9.48
N GLU A 252 -22.65 7.52 -8.48
CA GLU A 252 -23.04 6.11 -8.58
C GLU A 252 -24.53 5.92 -8.83
N VAL A 253 -24.85 5.06 -9.79
CA VAL A 253 -26.21 4.66 -10.12
C VAL A 253 -26.49 3.19 -9.78
N ASP A 254 -27.76 2.86 -9.56
CA ASP A 254 -28.27 1.51 -9.33
C ASP A 254 -28.52 0.76 -10.66
N ALA A 255 -29.08 -0.44 -10.57
CA ALA A 255 -29.37 -1.28 -11.73
C ALA A 255 -30.40 -0.67 -12.70
N ASN A 256 -31.15 0.35 -12.28
CA ASN A 256 -32.16 1.06 -13.05
C ASN A 256 -31.65 2.44 -13.52
N ASN A 257 -30.34 2.71 -13.43
CA ASN A 257 -29.71 4.01 -13.72
C ASN A 257 -30.20 5.17 -12.82
N GLN A 258 -30.73 4.88 -11.62
CA GLN A 258 -31.06 5.91 -10.62
C GLN A 258 -29.90 6.10 -9.64
N GLY A 259 -29.65 7.32 -9.16
CA GLY A 259 -28.58 7.57 -8.19
C GLY A 259 -28.75 6.73 -6.93
N LYS A 260 -27.69 6.03 -6.49
CA LYS A 260 -27.71 5.22 -5.27
C LYS A 260 -27.88 6.12 -4.05
N LEU A 261 -28.79 5.77 -3.15
CA LEU A 261 -29.05 6.53 -1.93
C LEU A 261 -27.93 6.40 -0.91
N GLY A 262 -27.78 7.37 0.00
CA GLY A 262 -26.91 7.24 1.17
C GLY A 262 -27.36 6.14 2.14
N GLU A 263 -26.55 5.88 3.18
CA GLU A 263 -26.84 4.87 4.20
C GLU A 263 -27.26 5.46 5.55
N ARG A 264 -27.15 6.77 5.74
CA ARG A 264 -27.44 7.38 7.04
C ARG A 264 -28.94 7.45 7.29
N ILE A 265 -29.36 6.83 8.40
CA ILE A 265 -30.76 6.79 8.84
C ILE A 265 -31.14 7.94 9.78
N ASP A 266 -30.19 8.80 10.15
CA ASP A 266 -30.38 9.94 11.04
C ASP A 266 -30.61 11.27 10.31
N GLY A 267 -30.75 11.22 8.97
CA GLY A 267 -31.02 12.39 8.13
C GLY A 267 -29.83 13.37 7.99
N ARG A 268 -28.64 13.02 8.47
CA ARG A 268 -27.49 13.92 8.51
C ARG A 268 -26.61 13.82 7.28
N ASN A 269 -26.17 14.97 6.75
CA ASN A 269 -25.16 15.03 5.69
C ASN A 269 -23.80 15.41 6.28
N LEU A 270 -23.00 14.39 6.58
CA LEU A 270 -21.71 14.59 7.25
C LEU A 270 -20.65 15.26 6.37
N ILE A 271 -20.82 15.26 5.04
CA ILE A 271 -19.93 16.03 4.14
C ILE A 271 -20.18 17.53 4.31
N GLU A 272 -21.46 17.93 4.35
CA GLU A 272 -21.85 19.33 4.58
C GLU A 272 -21.46 19.79 5.98
N GLU A 273 -21.67 18.95 6.99
CA GLU A 273 -21.23 19.25 8.35
C GLU A 273 -19.71 19.39 8.45
N TRP A 274 -18.93 18.57 7.74
CA TRP A 274 -17.48 18.72 7.70
C TRP A 274 -17.04 20.07 7.12
N LEU A 275 -17.66 20.50 6.01
CA LEU A 275 -17.40 21.80 5.38
C LEU A 275 -17.75 22.95 6.32
N GLU A 276 -18.90 22.85 6.99
CA GLU A 276 -19.35 23.85 7.96
C GLU A 276 -18.40 23.92 9.17
N ASN A 277 -17.94 22.78 9.69
CA ASN A 277 -16.95 22.74 10.76
C ASN A 277 -15.65 23.45 10.37
N GLN A 278 -15.20 23.34 9.11
CA GLN A 278 -14.01 24.07 8.65
C GLN A 278 -14.26 25.58 8.64
N ARG A 279 -15.42 26.01 8.14
CA ARG A 279 -15.83 27.43 8.14
C ARG A 279 -15.88 27.99 9.56
N LEU A 280 -16.49 27.25 10.50
CA LEU A 280 -16.61 27.65 11.91
C LEU A 280 -15.26 27.65 12.65
N SER A 281 -14.28 26.84 12.21
CA SER A 281 -12.93 26.84 12.77
C SER A 281 -12.08 28.07 12.37
N GLY A 282 -12.61 28.95 11.51
CA GLY A 282 -11.94 30.16 11.04
C GLY A 282 -11.03 29.96 9.82
N LEU A 283 -11.01 28.76 9.24
CA LEU A 283 -10.30 28.52 7.98
C LEU A 283 -10.96 29.28 6.83
N GLN A 284 -10.14 29.85 5.96
CA GLN A 284 -10.62 30.50 4.75
C GLN A 284 -10.98 29.44 3.69
N GLU A 285 -11.90 29.75 2.79
CA GLU A 285 -12.40 28.82 1.76
C GLU A 285 -11.29 28.19 0.90
N HIS A 286 -10.16 28.88 0.72
CA HIS A 286 -9.00 28.37 -0.03
C HIS A 286 -8.04 27.50 0.79
N GLU A 287 -8.33 27.28 2.08
CA GLU A 287 -7.54 26.50 3.02
C GLU A 287 -8.15 25.12 3.32
N TYR A 288 -9.38 24.86 2.87
CA TYR A 288 -9.98 23.55 2.97
C TYR A 288 -10.69 23.16 1.67
N ALA A 289 -10.82 21.85 1.42
CA ALA A 289 -11.52 21.36 0.24
C ALA A 289 -12.13 19.98 0.48
N PHE A 290 -13.35 19.78 -0.03
CA PHE A 290 -13.91 18.47 -0.29
C PHE A 290 -13.75 18.11 -1.78
N ILE A 291 -13.29 16.90 -2.08
CA ILE A 291 -13.10 16.42 -3.46
C ILE A 291 -13.62 14.98 -3.63
N ASN A 292 -14.08 14.64 -4.82
CA ASN A 292 -14.61 13.29 -5.13
C ASN A 292 -14.19 12.77 -6.51
N SER A 293 -13.16 13.37 -7.13
CA SER A 293 -12.65 12.96 -8.45
C SER A 293 -11.15 13.19 -8.62
N THR A 294 -10.56 12.50 -9.60
CA THR A 294 -9.15 12.69 -10.03
C THR A 294 -8.86 14.14 -10.40
N LYS A 295 -9.78 14.79 -11.14
CA LYS A 295 -9.68 16.20 -11.53
C LYS A 295 -9.72 17.12 -10.32
N GLY A 296 -10.59 16.84 -9.35
CA GLY A 296 -10.62 17.55 -8.07
C GLY A 296 -9.26 17.48 -7.39
N LEU A 297 -8.73 16.27 -7.19
CA LEU A 297 -7.42 16.04 -6.56
C LEU A 297 -6.28 16.78 -7.27
N ARG A 298 -6.23 16.74 -8.61
CA ARG A 298 -5.15 17.36 -9.40
C ARG A 298 -5.24 18.89 -9.48
N ARG A 299 -6.40 19.49 -9.21
CA ARG A 299 -6.62 20.95 -9.36
C ARG A 299 -6.51 21.73 -8.04
N ILE A 300 -6.51 21.06 -6.88
CA ILE A 300 -6.38 21.77 -5.61
C ILE A 300 -5.05 22.53 -5.54
N ARG A 301 -5.08 23.74 -4.97
CA ARG A 301 -3.88 24.51 -4.65
C ARG A 301 -3.25 23.98 -3.37
N MET A 302 -2.49 22.89 -3.52
CA MET A 302 -1.89 22.15 -2.40
C MET A 302 -1.02 23.02 -1.49
N ASP A 303 -0.49 24.13 -1.96
CA ASP A 303 0.26 25.13 -1.18
C ASP A 303 -0.60 25.81 -0.11
N ARG A 304 -1.90 26.01 -0.38
CA ARG A 304 -2.81 26.72 0.53
C ARG A 304 -3.67 25.81 1.41
N ILE A 305 -3.96 24.59 0.94
CA ILE A 305 -4.80 23.64 1.67
C ILE A 305 -4.18 23.23 3.01
N ARG A 306 -4.96 23.31 4.09
CA ARG A 306 -4.67 22.81 5.44
C ARG A 306 -5.54 21.60 5.82
N LYS A 307 -6.76 21.53 5.26
CA LYS A 307 -7.75 20.47 5.51
C LYS A 307 -8.28 19.92 4.19
N LEU A 308 -8.01 18.65 3.89
CA LEU A 308 -8.48 17.99 2.68
C LEU A 308 -9.29 16.75 3.04
N PHE A 309 -10.54 16.69 2.55
CA PHE A 309 -11.38 15.51 2.67
C PHE A 309 -11.77 15.01 1.27
N GLY A 310 -11.35 13.80 0.92
CA GLY A 310 -11.54 13.23 -0.41
C GLY A 310 -12.25 11.88 -0.36
N LEU A 311 -13.44 11.80 -0.96
CA LEU A 311 -14.25 10.58 -1.04
C LEU A 311 -14.54 10.22 -2.51
N PHE A 312 -13.72 9.35 -3.10
CA PHE A 312 -13.65 9.12 -4.55
C PHE A 312 -14.64 8.08 -5.09
N ASN A 313 -15.11 7.16 -4.23
CA ASN A 313 -16.15 6.18 -4.56
C ASN A 313 -17.27 6.17 -3.51
N TYR A 314 -18.47 5.71 -3.90
CA TYR A 314 -19.61 5.48 -3.01
C TYR A 314 -19.30 4.49 -1.90
N SER A 315 -18.55 3.42 -2.19
CA SER A 315 -18.10 2.41 -1.22
C SER A 315 -16.56 2.39 -1.16
N HIS A 316 -15.92 1.22 -1.14
CA HIS A 316 -14.49 1.13 -1.41
C HIS A 316 -14.16 1.72 -2.78
N MET A 317 -12.91 2.14 -2.98
CA MET A 317 -12.44 2.49 -4.31
C MET A 317 -12.45 1.27 -5.23
N GLU A 318 -12.40 1.50 -6.54
CA GLU A 318 -12.21 0.45 -7.52
C GLU A 318 -10.77 -0.07 -7.49
N TYR A 319 -10.57 -1.35 -7.85
CA TYR A 319 -9.23 -1.91 -8.05
C TYR A 319 -8.46 -1.06 -9.08
N ASP A 320 -7.16 -0.83 -8.91
CA ASP A 320 -6.36 0.05 -9.78
C ASP A 320 -6.40 -0.38 -11.26
N SER A 321 -6.58 -1.68 -11.51
CA SER A 321 -6.72 -2.24 -12.86
C SER A 321 -8.07 -1.97 -13.54
N PHE A 322 -9.09 -1.58 -12.76
CA PHE A 322 -10.48 -1.39 -13.21
C PHE A 322 -11.03 0.01 -12.94
N ARG A 323 -10.35 0.83 -12.13
CA ARG A 323 -10.81 2.18 -11.80
C ARG A 323 -10.96 3.05 -13.04
N ASP A 324 -11.97 3.91 -13.04
CA ASP A 324 -12.08 4.96 -14.05
C ASP A 324 -10.92 5.94 -13.92
N GLN A 325 -10.06 5.99 -14.93
CA GLN A 325 -8.90 6.88 -14.99
C GLN A 325 -9.20 8.24 -15.61
N SER A 326 -10.46 8.48 -15.99
CA SER A 326 -10.93 9.76 -16.51
C SER A 326 -10.76 10.88 -15.47
N PRO A 327 -10.85 12.16 -15.89
CA PRO A 327 -10.87 13.28 -14.95
C PRO A 327 -11.95 13.15 -13.86
N ASP A 328 -13.11 12.57 -14.17
CA ASP A 328 -14.22 12.45 -13.24
C ASP A 328 -14.23 11.12 -12.46
N GLY A 329 -13.29 10.21 -12.76
CA GLY A 329 -13.08 8.94 -12.09
C GLY A 329 -12.34 9.01 -10.76
N GLU A 330 -11.43 8.06 -10.52
CA GLU A 330 -10.73 7.86 -9.24
C GLU A 330 -9.20 7.98 -9.35
N PRO A 331 -8.55 8.70 -8.43
CA PRO A 331 -7.09 8.78 -8.38
C PRO A 331 -6.50 7.44 -7.90
N SER A 332 -5.27 7.15 -8.32
CA SER A 332 -4.51 6.01 -7.78
C SER A 332 -4.10 6.24 -6.31
N LEU A 333 -3.77 5.16 -5.59
CA LEU A 333 -3.18 5.24 -4.25
C LEU A 333 -1.91 6.10 -4.23
N SER A 334 -1.09 5.99 -5.28
CA SER A 334 0.13 6.78 -5.48
C SER A 334 -0.16 8.28 -5.61
N GLU A 335 -1.23 8.68 -6.32
CA GLU A 335 -1.63 10.07 -6.46
C GLU A 335 -2.19 10.65 -5.16
N MET A 336 -3.01 9.87 -4.44
CA MET A 336 -3.51 10.27 -3.11
C MET A 336 -2.35 10.41 -2.12
N THR A 337 -1.40 9.47 -2.11
CA THR A 337 -0.20 9.51 -1.26
C THR A 337 0.65 10.73 -1.57
N GLU A 338 0.92 11.02 -2.84
CA GLU A 338 1.66 12.23 -3.24
C GLU A 338 0.95 13.50 -2.75
N THR A 339 -0.36 13.58 -2.93
CA THR A 339 -1.13 14.75 -2.52
C THR A 339 -1.08 14.94 -1.00
N ALA A 340 -1.27 13.87 -0.23
CA ALA A 340 -1.18 13.91 1.22
C ALA A 340 0.19 14.39 1.70
N ILE A 341 1.28 13.83 1.15
CA ILE A 341 2.64 14.24 1.52
C ILE A 341 2.89 15.71 1.18
N ARG A 342 2.44 16.19 0.00
CA ARG A 342 2.60 17.60 -0.38
C ARG A 342 1.90 18.56 0.57
N ILE A 343 0.73 18.19 1.08
CA ILE A 343 -0.03 19.01 2.04
C ILE A 343 0.62 18.95 3.43
N LEU A 344 0.89 17.74 3.93
CA LEU A 344 1.37 17.52 5.29
C LEU A 344 2.82 18.00 5.51
N SER A 345 3.69 17.86 4.50
CA SER A 345 5.12 18.22 4.62
C SER A 345 5.36 19.72 4.82
N LYS A 346 4.36 20.56 4.61
CA LYS A 346 4.43 22.01 4.87
C LYS A 346 4.44 22.32 6.36
N HIS A 347 3.97 21.41 7.21
CA HIS A 347 3.87 21.67 8.63
C HIS A 347 5.25 21.64 9.31
N PRO A 348 5.65 22.70 10.04
CA PRO A 348 7.03 22.84 10.53
C PRO A 348 7.43 21.76 11.54
N ASN A 349 6.46 21.25 12.32
CA ASN A 349 6.69 20.20 13.33
C ASN A 349 6.71 18.78 12.75
N GLY A 350 6.45 18.64 11.45
CA GLY A 350 6.35 17.36 10.75
C GLY A 350 4.96 16.75 10.82
N PHE A 351 4.87 15.50 10.37
CA PHE A 351 3.58 14.82 10.18
C PHE A 351 3.62 13.32 10.43
N LEU A 352 2.43 12.75 10.64
CA LEU A 352 2.20 11.30 10.60
C LEU A 352 1.19 10.98 9.49
N LEU A 353 1.52 10.03 8.62
CA LEU A 353 0.65 9.61 7.52
C LEU A 353 0.47 8.10 7.53
N LEU A 354 -0.79 7.65 7.61
CA LEU A 354 -1.16 6.26 7.33
C LEU A 354 -1.56 6.14 5.86
N VAL A 355 -0.98 5.17 5.15
CA VAL A 355 -1.31 4.83 3.76
C VAL A 355 -1.67 3.36 3.69
N GLU A 356 -2.89 3.05 3.26
CA GLU A 356 -3.40 1.69 3.19
C GLU A 356 -3.66 1.25 1.74
N GLY A 357 -3.06 0.11 1.36
CA GLY A 357 -3.43 -0.65 0.16
C GLY A 357 -4.51 -1.68 0.49
N GLY A 358 -5.71 -1.24 0.87
CA GLY A 358 -6.70 -2.12 1.49
C GLY A 358 -7.49 -3.02 0.53
N LEU A 359 -7.30 -2.83 -0.78
CA LEU A 359 -7.92 -3.67 -1.79
C LEU A 359 -7.13 -4.97 -2.07
N ILE A 360 -5.92 -5.10 -1.55
CA ILE A 360 -5.13 -6.35 -1.56
C ILE A 360 -5.93 -7.47 -0.87
N ASP A 361 -6.36 -7.23 0.37
CA ASP A 361 -7.21 -8.12 1.16
C ASP A 361 -8.53 -8.45 0.45
N ARG A 362 -9.22 -7.41 -0.03
CA ARG A 362 -10.50 -7.56 -0.74
C ARG A 362 -10.39 -8.48 -1.94
N ALA A 363 -9.32 -8.36 -2.73
CA ALA A 363 -9.08 -9.23 -3.87
C ALA A 363 -8.78 -10.67 -3.42
N HIS A 364 -8.01 -10.86 -2.34
CA HIS A 364 -7.77 -12.17 -1.76
C HIS A 364 -9.06 -12.84 -1.26
N HIS A 365 -9.93 -12.10 -0.57
CA HIS A 365 -11.23 -12.59 -0.10
C HIS A 365 -12.08 -13.19 -1.22
N ILE A 366 -12.04 -12.64 -2.44
CA ILE A 366 -12.81 -13.14 -3.58
C ILE A 366 -12.05 -14.22 -4.38
N GLY A 367 -10.78 -14.48 -4.05
CA GLY A 367 -9.92 -15.44 -4.76
C GLY A 367 -9.25 -14.86 -6.01
N TYR A 368 -9.28 -13.53 -6.20
CA TYR A 368 -8.69 -12.85 -7.35
C TYR A 368 -7.20 -12.59 -7.13
N ALA A 369 -6.37 -13.64 -7.15
CA ALA A 369 -4.93 -13.50 -6.90
C ALA A 369 -4.27 -12.50 -7.86
N SER A 370 -4.59 -12.54 -9.17
CA SER A 370 -4.06 -11.59 -10.16
C SER A 370 -4.30 -10.14 -9.76
N ILE A 371 -5.52 -9.79 -9.31
CA ILE A 371 -5.86 -8.44 -8.88
C ILE A 371 -5.11 -8.09 -7.59
N SER A 372 -5.08 -8.97 -6.59
CA SER A 372 -4.36 -8.71 -5.34
C SER A 372 -2.88 -8.38 -5.58
N LEU A 373 -2.23 -9.10 -6.50
CA LEU A 373 -0.83 -8.81 -6.86
C LEU A 373 -0.70 -7.44 -7.53
N LEU A 374 -1.63 -7.06 -8.42
CA LEU A 374 -1.64 -5.74 -9.07
C LEU A 374 -1.88 -4.60 -8.08
N GLU A 375 -2.79 -4.78 -7.11
CA GLU A 375 -2.98 -3.84 -5.99
C GLU A 375 -1.70 -3.73 -5.14
N THR A 376 -1.00 -4.83 -4.92
CA THR A 376 0.31 -4.84 -4.23
C THR A 376 1.36 -4.06 -5.02
N LEU A 377 1.34 -4.11 -6.36
CA LEU A 377 2.23 -3.30 -7.20
C LEU A 377 1.89 -1.82 -7.14
N GLU A 378 0.61 -1.44 -7.09
CA GLU A 378 0.21 -0.05 -6.89
C GLU A 378 0.61 0.47 -5.51
N PHE A 379 0.46 -0.36 -4.47
CA PHE A 379 0.98 -0.08 -3.13
C PHE A 379 2.51 0.10 -3.12
N ASP A 380 3.26 -0.76 -3.82
CA ASP A 380 4.71 -0.58 -3.97
C ASP A 380 5.08 0.73 -4.72
N ARG A 381 4.27 1.14 -5.71
CA ARG A 381 4.43 2.43 -6.40
C ARG A 381 4.21 3.61 -5.45
N SER A 382 3.26 3.53 -4.52
CA SER A 382 3.00 4.59 -3.54
C SER A 382 4.15 4.72 -2.53
N VAL A 383 4.70 3.60 -2.05
CA VAL A 383 5.92 3.57 -1.20
C VAL A 383 7.11 4.21 -1.92
N ARG A 384 7.35 3.82 -3.17
CA ARG A 384 8.42 4.40 -4.01
C ARG A 384 8.24 5.90 -4.18
N LYS A 385 7.01 6.36 -4.38
CA LYS A 385 6.69 7.78 -4.54
C LYS A 385 7.00 8.55 -3.27
N ALA A 386 6.52 8.09 -2.12
CA ALA A 386 6.76 8.72 -0.83
C ALA A 386 8.25 8.80 -0.49
N ARG A 387 9.00 7.71 -0.69
CA ARG A 387 10.46 7.67 -0.47
C ARG A 387 11.23 8.70 -1.28
N ARG A 388 10.70 9.14 -2.43
CA ARG A 388 11.32 10.18 -3.28
C ARG A 388 10.95 11.60 -2.84
N MET A 389 9.91 11.75 -2.02
CA MET A 389 9.35 13.04 -1.63
C MET A 389 9.77 13.49 -0.23
N VAL A 390 10.17 12.56 0.64
CA VAL A 390 10.59 12.87 2.00
C VAL A 390 12.09 12.69 2.20
N SER A 391 12.65 13.40 3.18
CA SER A 391 14.08 13.32 3.45
C SER A 391 14.40 12.07 4.28
N LYS A 392 15.40 11.29 3.85
CA LYS A 392 15.86 10.11 4.60
C LYS A 392 16.42 10.44 5.98
N ASP A 393 16.75 11.70 6.18
CA ASP A 393 17.39 12.22 7.37
C ASP A 393 16.40 12.44 8.51
N ASP A 394 15.16 12.83 8.22
CA ASP A 394 14.18 13.21 9.25
C ASP A 394 12.86 12.43 9.15
N SER A 395 12.77 11.48 8.22
CA SER A 395 11.54 10.76 7.89
C SER A 395 11.71 9.25 8.03
N LEU A 396 10.87 8.64 8.85
CA LEU A 396 10.77 7.20 9.04
C LEU A 396 9.65 6.63 8.16
N LEU A 397 9.99 5.71 7.26
CA LEU A 397 9.04 4.97 6.43
C LEU A 397 9.00 3.54 6.92
N ILE A 398 7.79 3.07 7.19
CA ILE A 398 7.51 1.71 7.66
C ILE A 398 6.50 1.10 6.68
N VAL A 399 6.77 -0.11 6.21
CA VAL A 399 5.87 -0.90 5.37
C VAL A 399 5.60 -2.21 6.07
N SER A 400 4.33 -2.55 6.27
CA SER A 400 3.95 -3.85 6.82
C SER A 400 2.56 -4.26 6.31
N ALA A 401 2.00 -5.30 6.93
CA ALA A 401 0.63 -5.75 6.76
C ALA A 401 -0.03 -5.84 8.14
N ASP A 402 -1.35 -5.89 8.14
CA ASP A 402 -2.15 -6.11 9.33
C ASP A 402 -2.28 -7.62 9.64
N HIS A 403 -2.45 -8.44 8.60
CA HIS A 403 -2.43 -9.91 8.63
C HIS A 403 -2.09 -10.48 7.25
N SER A 404 -2.14 -11.81 7.15
CA SER A 404 -1.88 -12.53 5.90
C SER A 404 -3.17 -13.11 5.30
N GLN A 405 -3.01 -13.79 4.17
CA GLN A 405 -4.05 -14.47 3.41
C GLN A 405 -3.54 -15.87 3.01
N PRO A 406 -4.43 -16.86 2.78
CA PRO A 406 -4.06 -18.25 2.56
C PRO A 406 -3.60 -18.47 1.12
N LEU A 407 -2.97 -17.46 0.51
CA LEU A 407 -2.34 -17.55 -0.80
C LEU A 407 -1.11 -18.46 -0.70
N ILE A 408 -1.10 -19.50 -1.52
CA ILE A 408 -0.03 -20.47 -1.60
C ILE A 408 0.63 -20.33 -2.98
N ILE A 409 1.96 -20.27 -3.00
CA ILE A 409 2.76 -20.41 -4.23
C ILE A 409 3.23 -21.87 -4.30
N SER A 410 2.57 -22.67 -5.12
CA SER A 410 2.81 -24.12 -5.20
C SER A 410 3.80 -24.50 -6.29
N GLY A 411 4.70 -25.44 -5.96
CA GLY A 411 5.75 -25.93 -6.85
C GLY A 411 5.32 -27.10 -7.75
N TYR A 412 6.13 -27.48 -8.74
CA TYR A 412 7.53 -27.10 -9.00
C TYR A 412 7.69 -26.36 -10.35
N SER A 413 7.03 -25.22 -10.51
CA SER A 413 7.15 -24.39 -11.72
C SER A 413 8.59 -23.92 -11.97
N ASN A 414 9.03 -23.97 -13.24
CA ASN A 414 10.34 -23.49 -13.66
C ASN A 414 10.51 -21.98 -13.42
N ARG A 415 11.75 -21.52 -13.23
CA ARG A 415 12.09 -20.08 -13.25
C ARG A 415 11.51 -19.42 -14.50
N GLY A 416 10.83 -18.28 -14.34
CA GLY A 416 10.22 -17.53 -15.43
C GLY A 416 8.84 -18.02 -15.85
N ASN A 417 8.31 -19.05 -15.17
CA ASN A 417 6.91 -19.42 -15.31
C ASN A 417 6.02 -18.28 -14.81
N ARG A 418 4.96 -17.95 -15.56
CA ARG A 418 4.01 -16.91 -15.17
C ARG A 418 3.47 -17.20 -13.77
N ILE A 419 3.68 -16.27 -12.83
CA ILE A 419 3.30 -16.50 -11.43
C ILE A 419 1.79 -16.71 -11.30
N ASN A 420 1.01 -15.95 -12.08
CA ASN A 420 -0.43 -16.05 -12.19
C ASN A 420 -0.89 -17.05 -13.27
N GLY A 421 -0.01 -17.97 -13.66
CA GLY A 421 -0.23 -18.94 -14.74
C GLY A 421 -0.37 -20.38 -14.23
N LEU A 422 -0.43 -21.30 -15.19
CA LEU A 422 -0.42 -22.74 -14.93
C LEU A 422 0.85 -23.15 -14.18
N SER A 423 0.70 -24.16 -13.32
CA SER A 423 1.83 -24.95 -12.83
C SER A 423 2.41 -25.78 -13.97
N THR A 424 3.73 -26.01 -13.93
CA THR A 424 4.37 -27.00 -14.83
C THR A 424 4.14 -28.45 -14.41
N LYS A 425 3.50 -28.65 -13.26
CA LYS A 425 3.11 -29.96 -12.72
C LYS A 425 1.60 -30.14 -12.79
N SER A 426 1.19 -31.40 -12.75
CA SER A 426 -0.22 -31.82 -12.64
C SER A 426 -0.44 -32.54 -11.32
N ASP A 427 -1.70 -32.68 -10.92
CA ASP A 427 -2.07 -33.51 -9.76
C ASP A 427 -1.92 -35.01 -10.06
N GLN A 428 -2.19 -35.88 -9.07
CA GLN A 428 -2.05 -37.34 -9.20
C GLN A 428 -2.99 -37.96 -10.26
N LYS A 429 -4.06 -37.25 -10.65
CA LYS A 429 -4.98 -37.68 -11.71
C LYS A 429 -4.62 -37.02 -13.06
N ASN A 430 -3.40 -36.47 -13.19
CA ASN A 430 -2.90 -35.73 -14.36
C ASN A 430 -3.71 -34.47 -14.71
N ARG A 431 -4.47 -33.90 -13.77
CA ARG A 431 -5.25 -32.68 -14.00
C ARG A 431 -4.40 -31.43 -13.73
N PRO A 432 -4.55 -30.37 -14.52
CA PRO A 432 -3.75 -29.16 -14.36
C PRO A 432 -4.15 -28.35 -13.13
N PHE A 433 -3.28 -27.47 -12.65
CA PHE A 433 -3.58 -26.48 -11.62
C PHE A 433 -2.74 -25.23 -11.84
N SER A 434 -3.12 -24.10 -11.24
CA SER A 434 -2.37 -22.84 -11.29
C SER A 434 -1.21 -22.83 -10.28
N THR A 435 -0.16 -22.05 -10.55
CA THR A 435 0.96 -21.88 -9.61
C THR A 435 0.50 -21.26 -8.29
N LEU A 436 -0.44 -20.31 -8.35
CA LEU A 436 -1.11 -19.75 -7.17
C LEU A 436 -2.35 -20.57 -6.84
N MET A 437 -2.61 -20.77 -5.56
CA MET A 437 -3.82 -21.38 -5.03
C MET A 437 -4.17 -20.76 -3.67
N TYR A 438 -5.35 -21.06 -3.15
CA TYR A 438 -5.76 -20.67 -1.81
C TYR A 438 -6.00 -21.87 -0.90
N GLY A 439 -5.74 -21.74 0.39
CA GLY A 439 -6.16 -22.73 1.39
C GLY A 439 -7.69 -22.81 1.55
N THR A 440 -8.34 -21.65 1.63
CA THR A 440 -9.81 -21.50 1.71
C THR A 440 -10.28 -20.48 0.68
N GLY A 441 -11.46 -20.63 0.10
CA GLY A 441 -12.03 -19.56 -0.73
C GLY A 441 -13.23 -19.99 -1.58
N PRO A 442 -13.76 -19.04 -2.37
CA PRO A 442 -14.89 -19.30 -3.26
C PRO A 442 -14.49 -20.07 -4.52
N GLY A 443 -13.19 -20.09 -4.89
CA GLY A 443 -12.69 -20.81 -6.07
C GLY A 443 -12.53 -22.32 -5.87
N HIS A 444 -13.22 -22.92 -4.88
CA HIS A 444 -13.19 -24.37 -4.69
C HIS A 444 -13.89 -25.06 -5.87
N LEU A 445 -13.28 -26.15 -6.34
CA LEU A 445 -13.85 -27.00 -7.36
C LEU A 445 -13.92 -28.43 -6.83
N ASP A 446 -15.09 -29.06 -6.98
CA ASP A 446 -15.26 -30.46 -6.65
C ASP A 446 -14.52 -31.38 -7.64
N ASP A 447 -14.53 -32.68 -7.36
CA ASP A 447 -13.76 -33.65 -8.15
C ASP A 447 -14.26 -33.78 -9.60
N GLN A 448 -15.56 -33.57 -9.83
CA GLN A 448 -16.17 -33.58 -11.16
C GLN A 448 -15.73 -32.35 -11.95
N GLN A 449 -15.91 -31.15 -11.38
CA GLN A 449 -15.48 -29.89 -11.98
C GLN A 449 -13.98 -29.90 -12.28
N ARG A 450 -13.16 -30.45 -11.37
CA ARG A 450 -11.72 -30.65 -11.59
C ARG A 450 -11.43 -31.57 -12.78
N SER A 451 -12.22 -32.61 -13.00
CA SER A 451 -12.03 -33.57 -14.10
C SER A 451 -12.30 -32.97 -15.48
N GLU A 452 -13.11 -31.90 -15.54
CA GLU A 452 -13.43 -31.18 -16.78
C GLU A 452 -12.35 -30.15 -17.17
N LEU A 453 -11.41 -29.85 -16.27
CA LEU A 453 -10.32 -28.90 -16.54
C LEU A 453 -9.23 -29.52 -17.42
N THR A 454 -8.91 -28.84 -18.52
CA THR A 454 -7.74 -29.13 -19.35
C THR A 454 -6.73 -27.99 -19.23
N ASN A 455 -5.49 -28.23 -19.69
CA ASN A 455 -4.48 -27.18 -19.74
C ASN A 455 -4.98 -25.94 -20.50
N ASP A 456 -5.71 -26.15 -21.60
CA ASP A 456 -6.15 -25.04 -22.43
C ASP A 456 -7.32 -24.27 -21.81
N THR A 457 -8.28 -24.96 -21.18
CA THR A 457 -9.39 -24.27 -20.51
C THR A 457 -8.91 -23.46 -19.31
N LEU A 458 -8.05 -24.04 -18.46
CA LEU A 458 -7.50 -23.33 -17.31
C LEU A 458 -6.53 -22.21 -17.73
N ARG A 459 -5.69 -22.41 -18.76
CA ARG A 459 -4.83 -21.34 -19.28
C ARG A 459 -5.65 -20.16 -19.79
N LYS A 460 -6.74 -20.43 -20.52
CA LYS A 460 -7.64 -19.38 -21.01
C LYS A 460 -8.30 -18.61 -19.87
N SER A 461 -8.79 -19.30 -18.84
CA SER A 461 -9.41 -18.63 -17.69
C SER A 461 -8.43 -17.76 -16.90
N LEU A 462 -7.17 -18.16 -16.79
CA LEU A 462 -6.13 -17.41 -16.07
C LEU A 462 -5.74 -16.06 -16.71
N TYR A 463 -6.17 -15.78 -17.96
CA TYR A 463 -6.05 -14.45 -18.55
C TYR A 463 -7.06 -13.45 -18.00
N ASP A 464 -8.18 -13.92 -17.44
CA ASP A 464 -9.12 -13.06 -16.74
C ASP A 464 -8.54 -12.67 -15.37
N LEU A 465 -8.41 -11.36 -15.12
CA LEU A 465 -7.96 -10.85 -13.83
C LEU A 465 -8.92 -11.23 -12.69
N LYS A 466 -10.22 -11.42 -13.00
CA LYS A 466 -11.25 -11.87 -12.07
C LYS A 466 -11.37 -13.40 -12.01
N HIS A 467 -10.39 -14.15 -12.52
CA HIS A 467 -10.33 -15.58 -12.29
C HIS A 467 -10.24 -15.88 -10.79
N GLN A 468 -11.18 -16.69 -10.27
CA GLN A 468 -11.11 -17.22 -8.91
C GLN A 468 -10.17 -18.41 -8.89
N TYR A 469 -9.02 -18.24 -8.23
CA TYR A 469 -8.01 -19.28 -8.16
C TYR A 469 -8.49 -20.44 -7.29
N TYR A 470 -8.04 -21.65 -7.65
CA TYR A 470 -8.42 -22.87 -6.95
C TYR A 470 -8.17 -22.75 -5.45
N SER A 471 -9.15 -23.20 -4.67
CA SER A 471 -9.04 -23.26 -3.21
C SER A 471 -9.28 -24.66 -2.65
N GLY A 472 -8.53 -25.00 -1.60
CA GLY A 472 -8.61 -26.32 -0.96
C GLY A 472 -9.94 -26.57 -0.27
N ILE A 473 -10.45 -25.59 0.47
CA ILE A 473 -11.73 -25.67 1.20
C ILE A 473 -12.69 -24.59 0.72
N SER A 474 -13.92 -25.00 0.40
CA SER A 474 -15.00 -24.11 -0.04
C SER A 474 -15.47 -23.20 1.08
N THR A 475 -15.37 -21.89 0.86
CA THR A 475 -15.91 -20.85 1.72
C THR A 475 -16.46 -19.70 0.87
N SER A 476 -17.42 -18.94 1.38
CA SER A 476 -17.99 -17.79 0.63
C SER A 476 -16.97 -16.68 0.33
N LYS A 477 -15.89 -16.64 1.12
CA LYS A 477 -14.71 -15.80 0.92
C LYS A 477 -13.48 -16.51 1.46
N SER A 478 -12.31 -16.24 0.90
CA SER A 478 -11.04 -16.65 1.51
C SER A 478 -10.97 -16.08 2.94
N LEU A 479 -10.59 -16.88 3.93
CA LEU A 479 -10.41 -16.43 5.31
C LEU A 479 -8.98 -15.90 5.49
N HIS A 480 -8.75 -15.02 6.46
CA HIS A 480 -7.38 -14.57 6.77
C HIS A 480 -6.53 -15.73 7.28
N THR A 481 -5.21 -15.53 7.34
CA THR A 481 -4.28 -16.45 7.98
C THR A 481 -3.44 -15.77 9.05
N GLY A 482 -3.00 -16.57 10.03
CA GLY A 482 -2.41 -16.10 11.28
C GLY A 482 -0.89 -16.23 11.36
N GLU A 483 -0.20 -16.52 10.25
CA GLU A 483 1.25 -16.46 10.22
C GLU A 483 1.78 -15.03 10.37
N ASP A 484 3.04 -14.93 10.78
CA ASP A 484 3.73 -13.66 10.88
C ASP A 484 3.79 -12.95 9.52
N VAL A 485 3.61 -11.63 9.55
CA VAL A 485 3.78 -10.77 8.37
C VAL A 485 5.13 -10.06 8.42
N ALA A 486 5.62 -9.63 7.25
CA ALA A 486 6.89 -8.90 7.18
C ALA A 486 6.69 -7.40 7.47
N LEU A 487 7.70 -6.79 8.09
CA LEU A 487 7.87 -5.36 8.19
C LEU A 487 9.18 -4.95 7.53
N TYR A 488 9.16 -3.82 6.81
CA TYR A 488 10.32 -3.19 6.18
C TYR A 488 10.40 -1.72 6.63
N ALA A 489 11.57 -1.27 7.07
CA ALA A 489 11.75 0.11 7.56
C ALA A 489 13.04 0.77 7.07
N ILE A 490 12.96 2.08 6.83
CA ILE A 490 14.08 2.96 6.47
C ILE A 490 13.89 4.35 7.10
N GLY A 491 15.00 5.01 7.43
CA GLY A 491 15.01 6.33 8.08
C GLY A 491 15.60 6.27 9.49
N PRO A 492 15.58 7.37 10.25
CA PRO A 492 16.11 7.40 11.60
C PRO A 492 15.38 6.40 12.49
N MET A 493 16.13 5.73 13.36
CA MET A 493 15.64 4.69 14.28
C MET A 493 14.96 3.47 13.63
N ALA A 494 14.98 3.33 12.30
CA ALA A 494 14.44 2.15 11.62
C ALA A 494 15.13 0.83 12.06
N HIS A 495 16.35 0.91 12.60
CA HIS A 495 17.09 -0.25 13.13
C HIS A 495 16.45 -0.90 14.35
N LEU A 496 15.51 -0.23 15.02
CA LEU A 496 14.71 -0.80 16.10
C LEU A 496 13.77 -1.92 15.62
N PHE A 497 13.56 -2.03 14.31
CA PHE A 497 12.87 -3.16 13.70
C PHE A 497 13.85 -4.26 13.31
N GLY A 498 13.91 -5.30 14.14
CA GLY A 498 14.67 -6.51 13.91
C GLY A 498 14.08 -7.71 14.66
N GLY A 499 14.36 -8.92 14.18
CA GLY A 499 13.86 -10.15 14.78
C GLY A 499 12.35 -10.36 14.61
N THR A 500 11.73 -11.02 15.58
CA THR A 500 10.28 -11.28 15.64
C THR A 500 9.69 -10.49 16.80
N VAL A 501 8.69 -9.65 16.53
CA VAL A 501 8.10 -8.74 17.51
C VAL A 501 6.57 -8.78 17.48
N GLU A 502 5.93 -8.27 18.53
CA GLU A 502 4.47 -8.08 18.54
C GLU A 502 4.06 -6.97 17.57
N GLN A 503 2.89 -7.10 16.95
CA GLN A 503 2.34 -6.05 16.08
C GLN A 503 2.16 -4.70 16.77
N SER A 504 1.85 -4.71 18.07
CA SER A 504 1.76 -3.49 18.87
C SER A 504 3.07 -2.71 18.97
N TYR A 505 4.21 -3.38 18.81
CA TYR A 505 5.53 -2.74 18.87
C TYR A 505 5.72 -1.64 17.82
N ILE A 506 5.01 -1.71 16.69
CA ILE A 506 5.05 -0.69 15.63
C ILE A 506 4.71 0.70 16.18
N ALA A 507 3.62 0.82 16.94
CA ALA A 507 3.20 2.09 17.53
C ALA A 507 4.23 2.60 18.56
N HIS A 508 4.81 1.70 19.35
CA HIS A 508 5.83 2.05 20.35
C HIS A 508 7.10 2.59 19.69
N VAL A 509 7.60 1.95 18.61
CA VAL A 509 8.76 2.45 17.85
C VAL A 509 8.45 3.80 17.22
N ILE A 510 7.27 3.99 16.63
CA ILE A 510 6.86 5.28 16.06
C ILE A 510 6.84 6.37 17.16
N SER A 511 6.28 6.04 18.31
CA SER A 511 6.14 6.94 19.46
C SER A 511 7.50 7.34 20.03
N PHE A 512 8.37 6.35 20.26
CA PHE A 512 9.75 6.52 20.71
C PHE A 512 10.56 7.36 19.72
N ALA A 513 10.56 6.96 18.45
CA ALA A 513 11.35 7.62 17.43
C ALA A 513 10.92 9.06 17.19
N SER A 514 9.62 9.35 17.28
CA SER A 514 9.07 10.68 17.00
C SER A 514 8.91 11.57 18.22
N CYS A 515 9.27 11.08 19.42
CA CYS A 515 9.11 11.80 20.68
C CYS A 515 7.66 12.26 20.93
N ILE A 516 6.71 11.36 20.67
CA ILE A 516 5.28 11.59 20.89
C ILE A 516 4.74 10.58 21.90
N GLY A 517 3.52 10.81 22.39
CA GLY A 517 2.79 9.83 23.20
C GLY A 517 3.55 9.42 24.48
N PRO A 518 3.54 8.13 24.85
CA PRO A 518 4.21 7.63 26.05
C PRO A 518 5.72 7.89 26.12
N TYR A 519 6.38 8.16 24.98
CA TYR A 519 7.84 8.30 24.87
C TYR A 519 8.30 9.73 24.53
N HIS A 520 7.50 10.74 24.88
CA HIS A 520 7.83 12.15 24.58
C HIS A 520 9.05 12.70 25.36
N ASN A 521 9.42 12.07 26.48
CA ASN A 521 10.51 12.50 27.37
C ASN A 521 11.77 11.62 27.28
N GLU A 522 11.94 10.87 26.20
CA GLU A 522 13.13 10.04 26.02
C GLU A 522 14.40 10.89 25.82
N SER A 523 15.55 10.32 26.16
CA SER A 523 16.84 11.05 26.15
C SER A 523 17.15 11.74 24.81
N HIS A 524 16.91 11.06 23.68
CA HIS A 524 17.13 11.60 22.33
C HIS A 524 16.12 12.67 21.90
N CYS A 525 15.08 12.92 22.70
CA CYS A 525 14.09 13.97 22.44
C CYS A 525 14.61 15.37 22.82
N ASN A 526 15.59 15.43 23.72
CA ASN A 526 16.13 16.68 24.25
C ASN A 526 17.32 17.24 23.44
N ASP A 527 17.90 16.45 22.54
CA ASP A 527 19.07 16.84 21.72
C ASP A 527 18.79 17.93 20.67
N ASN A 528 17.54 18.34 20.51
CA ASN A 528 17.18 19.45 19.61
C ASN A 528 17.45 20.85 20.21
N GLN A 529 17.79 20.97 21.51
CA GLN A 529 18.09 22.27 22.12
C GLN A 529 19.57 22.71 22.01
N THR A 530 20.51 21.79 21.79
CA THR A 530 21.96 22.07 21.88
C THR A 530 22.63 22.45 20.56
N ILE A 531 21.96 22.36 19.40
CA ILE A 531 22.58 22.69 18.09
C ILE A 531 22.38 24.17 17.69
N ARG A 532 21.72 25.00 18.51
CA ARG A 532 21.58 26.45 18.26
C ARG A 532 22.61 27.35 18.96
N GLY A 533 23.62 26.80 19.64
CA GLY A 533 24.68 27.62 20.25
C GLY A 533 25.96 26.84 20.46
N SER A 534 27.07 27.36 19.90
CA SER A 534 28.44 26.82 19.90
C SER A 534 28.60 25.51 19.10
N ASP A 535 29.58 25.30 18.22
CA ASP A 535 30.87 25.94 18.07
C ASP A 535 31.35 25.75 16.63
N SER A 536 31.92 26.81 16.05
CA SER A 536 32.49 26.80 14.71
C SER A 536 33.91 26.25 14.75
N THR A 537 34.07 24.94 14.80
CA THR A 537 35.39 24.31 14.59
C THR A 537 35.44 23.65 13.21
N LYS A 538 36.11 24.36 12.30
CA LYS A 538 36.52 23.91 10.96
C LYS A 538 37.31 22.60 11.06
N TYR A 539 36.86 21.57 10.36
CA TYR A 539 37.72 20.47 9.92
C TYR A 539 38.02 20.62 8.43
N PRO A 540 39.25 20.31 7.96
CA PRO A 540 39.69 20.63 6.62
C PRO A 540 39.16 19.61 5.61
N ILE A 541 38.61 20.11 4.51
CA ILE A 541 38.27 19.34 3.31
C ILE A 541 39.59 18.96 2.61
N PRO A 542 39.87 17.67 2.32
CA PRO A 542 40.98 17.32 1.45
C PRO A 542 40.69 17.77 0.03
N LYS A 543 41.50 18.70 -0.50
CA LYS A 543 41.51 19.04 -1.92
C LYS A 543 42.08 17.86 -2.70
N ASN A 544 41.27 17.26 -3.57
CA ASN A 544 41.78 16.37 -4.62
C ASN A 544 41.21 16.84 -5.97
N PRO A 545 42.05 17.21 -6.96
CA PRO A 545 41.59 17.81 -8.21
C PRO A 545 41.37 16.72 -9.27
N PHE A 546 40.18 16.10 -9.30
CA PHE A 546 39.79 15.31 -10.46
C PHE A 546 39.22 16.23 -11.54
N LYS A 547 40.05 16.50 -12.56
CA LYS A 547 39.77 17.37 -13.70
C LYS A 547 38.55 16.87 -14.50
N PHE A 548 37.48 17.66 -14.47
CA PHE A 548 36.21 17.48 -15.20
C PHE A 548 36.31 17.48 -16.75
N ASN A 549 37.52 17.61 -17.32
CA ASN A 549 37.73 17.72 -18.77
C ASN A 549 38.02 16.38 -19.49
N GLN A 550 38.32 15.29 -18.77
CA GLN A 550 38.59 13.99 -19.42
C GLN A 550 37.31 13.19 -19.76
N VAL A 551 36.21 13.41 -19.01
CA VAL A 551 34.94 12.70 -19.25
C VAL A 551 34.25 13.17 -20.52
N LYS A 552 34.33 14.48 -20.85
CA LYS A 552 33.76 15.01 -22.11
C LYS A 552 34.46 14.46 -23.35
N PHE A 553 35.78 14.27 -23.29
CA PHE A 553 36.53 13.73 -24.43
C PHE A 553 36.19 12.26 -24.68
N PHE A 554 36.01 11.47 -23.61
CA PHE A 554 35.64 10.05 -23.71
C PHE A 554 34.22 9.84 -24.26
N VAL A 555 33.27 10.70 -23.89
CA VAL A 555 31.89 10.63 -24.39
C VAL A 555 31.80 10.99 -25.87
N ILE A 556 32.61 11.94 -26.35
CA ILE A 556 32.67 12.31 -27.78
C ILE A 556 33.33 11.21 -28.62
N LEU A 557 34.35 10.52 -28.08
CA LEU A 557 35.02 9.42 -28.78
C LEU A 557 34.09 8.20 -28.95
N ILE A 558 33.32 7.86 -27.92
CA ILE A 558 32.38 6.73 -27.97
C ILE A 558 31.22 7.01 -28.93
N SER A 559 30.67 8.22 -28.93
CA SER A 559 29.57 8.57 -29.83
C SER A 559 29.99 8.60 -31.30
N SER A 560 31.22 9.04 -31.59
CA SER A 560 31.76 9.00 -32.96
C SER A 560 32.07 7.58 -33.44
N MET A 561 32.52 6.67 -32.58
CA MET A 561 32.67 5.25 -32.94
C MET A 561 31.34 4.55 -33.22
N ILE A 562 30.28 4.87 -32.46
CA ILE A 562 28.94 4.31 -32.69
C ILE A 562 28.38 4.77 -34.03
N ILE A 563 28.57 6.04 -34.40
CA ILE A 563 28.12 6.57 -35.69
C ILE A 563 28.86 5.90 -36.85
N LEU A 564 30.17 5.70 -36.75
CA LEU A 564 30.97 4.98 -37.76
C LEU A 564 30.54 3.52 -37.92
N PHE A 565 30.20 2.85 -36.82
CA PHE A 565 29.71 1.47 -36.85
C PHE A 565 28.34 1.35 -37.53
N ILE A 566 27.42 2.29 -37.26
CA ILE A 566 26.12 2.35 -37.94
C ILE A 566 26.29 2.64 -39.43
N LEU A 567 27.21 3.55 -39.80
CA LEU A 567 27.51 3.83 -41.22
C LEU A 567 28.07 2.61 -41.95
N ALA A 568 28.96 1.85 -41.29
CA ALA A 568 29.54 0.64 -41.86
C ALA A 568 28.47 -0.45 -42.11
N ILE A 569 27.52 -0.62 -41.19
CA ILE A 569 26.39 -1.54 -41.36
C ILE A 569 25.51 -1.11 -42.54
N LEU A 570 25.22 0.18 -42.67
CA LEU A 570 24.40 0.70 -43.78
C LEU A 570 25.09 0.54 -45.14
N ILE A 571 26.40 0.74 -45.21
CA ILE A 571 27.18 0.52 -46.43
C ILE A 571 27.22 -0.97 -46.79
N LEU A 572 27.45 -1.85 -45.82
CA LEU A 572 27.44 -3.31 -46.02
C LEU A 572 26.06 -3.83 -46.43
N SER A 573 24.97 -3.21 -45.95
CA SER A 573 23.61 -3.55 -46.39
C SER A 573 23.32 -3.12 -47.83
N ARG A 574 23.97 -2.05 -48.33
CA ARG A 574 23.86 -1.61 -49.73
C ARG A 574 24.66 -2.47 -50.70
N MET A 575 25.81 -2.99 -50.26
CA MET A 575 26.66 -3.84 -51.10
C MET A 575 26.13 -5.27 -51.29
N LYS A 576 25.12 -5.70 -50.51
CA LYS A 576 24.42 -6.99 -50.70
C LYS A 576 23.21 -6.91 -51.64
N ILE A 577 22.92 -5.74 -52.21
CA ILE A 577 21.75 -5.49 -53.09
C ILE A 577 22.19 -5.07 -54.52
N GLN A 578 23.49 -5.20 -54.84
CA GLN A 578 23.99 -5.29 -56.22
C GLN A 578 24.56 -6.69 -56.43
#